data_AF-A0A7G1I8E5-F1
#
_entry.id   AF-A0A7G1I8E5-F1
#
_cell.length_a   1.000
_cell.length_b   1.000
_cell.length_c   1.000
_cell.angle_alpha   90.00
_cell.angle_beta   90.00
_cell.angle_gamma   90.00
#
_symmetry.space_group_name_H-M   'P 1'
#
loop_
_entity.id
_entity.type
_entity.pdbx_description
1 polymer ?
#
loop_
_entity_poly.entity_id
_entity_poly.type
_entity_poly.pdbx_seq_one_letter_code
_entity_poly.pdbx_strand_id
1 'polypeptide(L)'
;MPLLDARSPERFRGDVEPVDPVAGHIPGATNLPSAAVLACDGTFLDKDALTRLLSARGIDRDGPVGAYCGSGITAAVIVAALAAMGREAALYPGSWSEWSADPTRPIARGVG
;
A
#
# COMPACT_ATOMS: atom_id res chain seq x y z
N MET A 1 12.22 -0.35 5.95
CA MET A 1 11.60 -0.88 4.72
C MET A 1 10.39 -0.02 4.41
N PRO A 2 10.25 0.54 3.19
CA PRO A 2 9.07 1.30 2.80
C PRO A 2 7.80 0.45 2.95
N LEU A 3 6.69 1.05 3.37
CA LEU A 3 5.42 0.37 3.55
C LEU A 3 4.34 1.04 2.69
N LEU A 4 3.68 0.26 1.85
CA LEU A 4 2.67 0.71 0.91
C LEU A 4 1.28 0.34 1.40
N ASP A 5 0.40 1.34 1.50
CA ASP A 5 -1.03 1.14 1.75
C ASP A 5 -1.81 1.07 0.43
N ALA A 6 -2.36 -0.09 0.12
CA ALA A 6 -3.10 -0.37 -1.12
C ALA A 6 -4.55 0.11 -1.11
N ARG A 7 -5.04 0.67 0.01
CA ARG A 7 -6.41 1.17 0.13
C ARG A 7 -6.58 2.48 -0.66
N SER A 8 -7.82 2.91 -0.82
CA SER A 8 -8.12 4.18 -1.45
C SER A 8 -7.57 5.37 -0.63
N PRO A 9 -7.29 6.52 -1.27
CA PRO A 9 -6.70 7.67 -0.60
C PRO A 9 -7.50 8.17 0.60
N GLU A 10 -8.84 8.15 0.53
CA GLU A 10 -9.72 8.56 1.63
C GLU A 10 -9.65 7.61 2.84
N ARG A 11 -9.46 6.30 2.62
CA ARG A 11 -9.23 5.35 3.72
C ARG A 11 -7.86 5.53 4.35
N PHE A 12 -6.84 5.77 3.53
CA PHE A 12 -5.48 6.07 4.01
C PHE A 12 -5.46 7.33 4.86
N ARG A 13 -6.02 8.45 4.39
CA ARG A 13 -6.06 9.71 5.15
C ARG A 13 -6.88 9.60 6.43
N GLY A 14 -7.75 8.59 6.53
CA GLY A 14 -8.66 8.39 7.65
C GLY A 14 -9.93 9.24 7.56
N ASP A 15 -10.30 9.66 6.35
CA ASP A 15 -11.53 10.43 6.09
C ASP A 15 -12.77 9.52 6.23
N VAL A 16 -12.63 8.26 5.80
CA VAL A 16 -13.68 7.24 5.84
C VAL A 16 -13.05 5.89 6.19
N GLU A 17 -13.67 5.11 7.08
CA GLU A 17 -13.32 3.71 7.28
C GLU A 17 -14.61 2.90 7.49
N PRO A 18 -15.10 2.19 6.46
CA PRO A 18 -16.39 1.52 6.52
C PRO A 18 -16.30 0.09 7.09
N VAL A 19 -15.09 -0.47 7.22
CA VAL A 19 -14.88 -1.87 7.60
C VAL A 19 -14.30 -1.98 9.00
N ASP A 20 -13.25 -1.21 9.27
CA ASP A 20 -12.42 -1.34 10.46
C ASP A 20 -12.80 -0.34 11.57
N PRO A 21 -12.50 -0.62 12.85
CA PRO A 21 -12.98 0.19 13.97
C PRO A 21 -12.36 1.60 14.04
N VAL A 22 -11.21 1.81 13.40
CA VAL A 22 -10.49 3.09 13.43
C VAL A 22 -10.05 3.51 12.05
N ALA A 23 -10.33 4.77 11.69
CA ALA A 23 -9.86 5.39 10.46
C ALA A 23 -8.43 5.95 10.61
N GLY A 24 -7.63 5.80 9.55
CA GLY A 24 -6.23 6.23 9.47
C GLY A 24 -5.37 5.22 8.73
N HIS A 25 -4.06 5.29 8.92
CA HIS A 25 -3.08 4.38 8.34
C HIS A 25 -1.94 4.08 9.30
N ILE A 26 -1.10 3.09 8.93
CA ILE A 26 0.09 2.71 9.70
C ILE A 26 1.11 3.84 9.59
N PRO A 27 1.63 4.41 10.69
CA PRO A 27 2.57 5.52 10.63
C PRO A 27 3.79 5.23 9.75
N GLY A 28 4.13 6.18 8.88
CA GLY A 28 5.23 6.05 7.91
C GLY A 28 4.89 5.26 6.65
N ALA A 29 3.66 4.77 6.50
CA ALA A 29 3.20 4.19 5.25
C ALA A 29 2.95 5.28 4.19
N THR A 30 3.13 4.92 2.92
CA THR A 30 2.77 5.76 1.78
C THR A 30 1.62 5.13 1.01
N ASN A 31 0.65 5.94 0.57
CA ASN A 31 -0.49 5.42 -0.17
C ASN A 31 -0.12 5.08 -1.62
N LEU A 32 -0.40 3.84 -2.03
CA LEU A 32 -0.34 3.37 -3.41
C LEU A 32 -1.59 2.53 -3.68
N PRO A 33 -2.73 3.13 -4.08
CA PRO A 33 -3.95 2.37 -4.35
C PRO A 33 -3.68 1.24 -5.36
N SER A 34 -4.24 0.05 -5.15
CA SER A 34 -3.91 -1.12 -5.98
C SER A 34 -4.17 -0.93 -7.48
N ALA A 35 -5.14 -0.09 -7.86
CA ALA A 35 -5.40 0.22 -9.26
C ALA A 35 -4.29 1.05 -9.91
N ALA A 36 -3.45 1.74 -9.13
CA ALA A 36 -2.38 2.58 -9.65
C ALA A 36 -1.24 1.78 -10.31
N VAL A 37 -1.14 0.48 -10.05
CA VAL A 37 -0.16 -0.41 -10.71
C VAL A 37 -0.71 -1.04 -11.99
N LEU A 38 -1.94 -0.69 -12.40
CA LEU A 38 -2.61 -1.23 -13.58
C LEU A 38 -2.68 -0.20 -14.71
N ALA A 39 -2.54 -0.67 -15.95
CA ALA A 39 -2.85 0.07 -17.17
C ALA A 39 -4.37 0.10 -17.41
N CYS A 40 -4.80 0.90 -18.40
CA CYS A 40 -6.23 1.06 -18.73
C CYS A 40 -6.92 -0.23 -19.19
N ASP A 41 -6.15 -1.19 -19.72
CA ASP A 41 -6.64 -2.51 -20.15
C ASP A 41 -6.64 -3.55 -19.00
N GLY A 42 -6.27 -3.14 -17.78
CA GLY A 42 -6.21 -4.00 -16.59
C GLY A 42 -4.92 -4.82 -16.47
N THR A 43 -3.97 -4.69 -17.39
CA THR A 43 -2.65 -5.31 -17.28
C THR A 43 -1.77 -4.54 -16.28
N PHE A 44 -0.67 -5.14 -15.81
CA PHE A 44 0.32 -4.40 -15.02
C PHE A 44 1.00 -3.34 -15.88
N LEU A 45 1.27 -2.18 -15.26
CA LEU A 45 2.16 -1.19 -15.83
C LEU A 45 3.54 -1.80 -16.13
N ASP A 46 4.21 -1.27 -17.14
CA ASP A 46 5.58 -1.67 -17.44
C ASP A 46 6.56 -1.28 -16.33
N LYS A 47 7.78 -1.85 -16.40
CA LYS A 47 8.82 -1.65 -15.40
C LYS A 47 9.17 -0.17 -15.19
N ASP A 48 9.22 0.63 -16.26
CA ASP A 48 9.61 2.03 -16.18
C ASP A 48 8.53 2.87 -15.52
N ALA A 49 7.26 2.59 -15.84
CA ALA A 49 6.10 3.23 -15.22
C ALA A 49 5.98 2.86 -13.74
N LEU A 50 6.15 1.59 -13.37
CA LEU A 50 6.18 1.16 -11.97
C LEU A 50 7.34 1.80 -11.21
N THR A 51 8.51 1.91 -11.82
CA THR A 51 9.67 2.58 -11.23
C THR A 51 9.37 4.05 -10.95
N ARG A 52 8.83 4.79 -11.94
CA ARG A 52 8.42 6.19 -11.75
C ARG A 52 7.36 6.34 -10.66
N LEU A 53 6.42 5.40 -10.59
CA LEU A 53 5.34 5.41 -9.60
C LEU A 53 5.87 5.26 -8.17
N LEU A 54 6.90 4.45 -7.97
CA LEU A 54 7.60 4.26 -6.71
C LEU A 54 8.50 5.46 -6.39
N SER A 55 9.25 5.99 -7.35
CA SER A 55 10.08 7.18 -7.19
C SER A 55 9.27 8.42 -6.80
N ALA A 56 8.08 8.61 -7.39
CA ALA A 56 7.16 9.69 -7.00
C ALA A 56 6.70 9.62 -5.54
N ARG A 57 6.95 8.48 -4.87
CA ARG A 57 6.66 8.22 -3.45
C ARG A 57 7.94 8.14 -2.60
N GLY A 58 9.09 8.55 -3.14
CA GLY A 58 10.39 8.50 -2.46
C GLY A 58 10.97 7.08 -2.31
N ILE A 59 10.49 6.12 -3.11
CA ILE A 59 10.94 4.72 -3.08
C ILE A 59 11.92 4.47 -4.24
N ASP A 60 13.07 5.15 -4.18
CA ASP A 60 14.11 5.13 -5.22
C ASP A 60 15.15 4.03 -5.02
N ARG A 61 15.28 3.52 -3.79
CA ARG A 61 16.30 2.52 -3.46
C ARG A 61 15.82 1.12 -3.84
N ASP A 62 16.73 0.34 -4.40
CA ASP A 62 16.59 -1.11 -4.47
C ASP A 62 16.50 -1.70 -3.06
N GLY A 63 15.68 -2.73 -2.93
CA GLY A 63 15.38 -3.39 -1.67
C GLY A 63 13.91 -3.71 -1.50
N PRO A 64 13.59 -4.55 -0.49
CA PRO A 64 12.25 -5.04 -0.27
C PRO A 64 11.30 -3.89 0.08
N VAL A 65 10.05 -4.03 -0.33
CA VAL A 65 8.95 -3.12 0.00
C VAL A 65 7.84 -3.91 0.69
N GLY A 66 7.30 -3.40 1.78
CA GLY A 66 6.12 -3.97 2.41
C GLY A 66 4.84 -3.43 1.76
N ALA A 67 3.80 -4.25 1.65
CA ALA A 67 2.48 -3.81 1.23
C ALA A 67 1.39 -4.36 2.15
N TYR A 68 0.35 -3.56 2.39
CA TYR A 68 -0.84 -3.94 3.16
C TYR A 68 -2.09 -3.24 2.61
N CYS A 69 -3.28 -3.68 3.03
CA CYS A 69 -4.52 -3.00 2.67
C CYS A 69 -5.54 -3.02 3.82
N GLY A 70 -6.80 -3.40 3.57
CA GLY A 70 -7.75 -3.73 4.64
C GLY A 70 -7.44 -5.10 5.25
N SER A 71 -7.51 -6.14 4.42
CA SER A 71 -7.41 -7.57 4.79
C SER A 71 -6.46 -8.38 3.90
N GLY A 72 -5.45 -7.73 3.30
CA GLY A 72 -4.40 -8.37 2.49
C GLY A 72 -4.72 -8.62 1.01
N ILE A 73 -5.98 -8.56 0.57
CA ILE A 73 -6.37 -8.92 -0.81
C ILE A 73 -5.80 -7.95 -1.86
N THR A 74 -6.12 -6.66 -1.78
CA THR A 74 -5.69 -5.68 -2.80
C THR A 74 -4.19 -5.37 -2.73
N ALA A 75 -3.55 -5.59 -1.58
CA ALA A 75 -2.10 -5.46 -1.43
C ALA A 75 -1.34 -6.55 -2.22
N ALA A 76 -1.93 -7.74 -2.39
CA ALA A 76 -1.33 -8.79 -3.22
C ALA A 76 -1.16 -8.36 -4.69
N VAL A 77 -2.02 -7.46 -5.19
CA VAL A 77 -1.89 -6.91 -6.56
C VAL A 77 -0.61 -6.09 -6.70
N ILE A 78 -0.28 -5.27 -5.69
CA ILE A 78 0.97 -4.51 -5.67
C ILE A 78 2.16 -5.45 -5.60
N VAL A 79 2.12 -6.44 -4.70
CA VAL A 79 3.19 -7.45 -4.56
C VAL A 79 3.42 -8.18 -5.89
N ALA A 80 2.35 -8.58 -6.58
CA ALA A 80 2.45 -9.24 -7.88
C ALA A 80 3.05 -8.33 -8.96
N ALA A 81 2.63 -7.07 -9.04
CA ALA A 81 3.19 -6.11 -9.99
C ALA A 81 4.69 -5.86 -9.75
N LEU A 82 5.11 -5.73 -8.48
CA LEU A 82 6.53 -5.57 -8.12
C LEU A 82 7.33 -6.83 -8.43
N ALA A 83 6.79 -8.02 -8.14
CA ALA A 83 7.43 -9.29 -8.49
C ALA A 83 7.61 -9.44 -10.01
N ALA A 84 6.63 -9.02 -10.81
CA ALA A 84 6.70 -9.08 -12.27
C ALA A 84 7.83 -8.22 -12.87
N MET A 85 8.21 -7.12 -12.21
CA MET A 85 9.38 -6.31 -12.59
C MET A 85 10.70 -6.77 -11.94
N GLY A 86 10.68 -7.89 -11.22
CA GLY A 86 11.85 -8.46 -10.53
C GLY A 86 12.20 -7.80 -9.21
N ARG A 87 11.26 -7.08 -8.58
CA ARG A 87 11.45 -6.41 -7.29
C ARG A 87 10.81 -7.20 -6.15
N GLU A 88 11.57 -7.42 -5.09
CA GLU A 88 11.09 -8.11 -3.90
C GLU A 88 10.05 -7.27 -3.14
N ALA A 89 8.94 -7.89 -2.76
CA ALA A 89 7.89 -7.26 -1.97
C ALA A 89 7.29 -8.25 -0.98
N ALA A 90 7.09 -7.79 0.26
CA ALA A 90 6.49 -8.55 1.34
C ALA A 90 5.05 -8.11 1.57
N LEU A 91 4.13 -9.07 1.67
CA LEU A 91 2.76 -8.81 2.08
C LEU A 91 2.67 -8.83 3.60
N TYR A 92 2.00 -7.85 4.20
CA TYR A 92 1.50 -7.91 5.57
C TYR A 92 0.04 -8.36 5.57
N PRO A 93 -0.27 -9.65 5.82
CA PRO A 93 -1.60 -10.21 5.53
C PRO A 93 -2.69 -9.66 6.45
N GLY A 94 -2.41 -9.49 7.74
CA GLY A 94 -3.39 -8.96 8.69
C GLY A 94 -3.75 -7.49 8.44
N SER A 95 -2.85 -6.75 7.76
CA SER A 95 -3.18 -5.47 7.14
C SER A 95 -3.78 -4.45 8.14
N TRP A 96 -4.64 -3.53 7.69
CA TRP A 96 -5.25 -2.52 8.54
C TRP A 96 -6.18 -3.11 9.60
N SER A 97 -6.90 -4.19 9.28
CA SER A 97 -7.79 -4.85 10.24
C SER A 97 -7.04 -5.36 11.46
N GLU A 98 -5.89 -6.02 11.28
CA GLU A 98 -5.05 -6.46 12.40
C GLU A 98 -4.37 -5.28 13.10
N TRP A 99 -3.90 -4.28 12.36
CA TRP A 99 -3.22 -3.12 12.95
C TRP A 99 -4.14 -2.29 13.84
N SER A 100 -5.32 -1.94 13.33
CA SER A 100 -6.28 -1.07 14.01
C SER A 100 -7.03 -1.75 15.16
N ALA A 101 -7.05 -3.08 15.21
CA ALA A 101 -7.66 -3.84 16.31
C ALA A 101 -6.87 -3.77 17.63
N ASP A 102 -5.57 -3.46 17.57
CA ASP A 102 -4.73 -3.29 18.75
C ASP A 102 -4.66 -1.79 19.13
N PRO A 103 -5.33 -1.37 20.22
CA PRO A 103 -5.40 0.04 20.61
C PRO A 103 -4.05 0.62 21.09
N THR A 104 -3.03 -0.22 21.29
CA THR A 104 -1.68 0.22 21.67
C THR A 104 -0.84 0.64 20.47
N ARG A 105 -1.24 0.26 19.24
CA ARG A 105 -0.50 0.59 18.03
C ARG A 105 -0.79 2.03 17.59
N PRO A 106 0.24 2.78 17.16
CA PRO A 106 0.06 4.15 16.72
C PRO A 106 -0.70 4.20 15.39
N ILE A 107 -1.48 5.27 15.20
CA ILE A 107 -2.30 5.51 14.00
C ILE A 107 -2.00 6.91 13.50
N ALA A 108 -1.72 7.03 12.21
CA ALA A 108 -1.56 8.31 11.52
C ALA A 108 -2.82 8.66 10.70
N ARG A 109 -3.02 9.96 10.43
CA ARG A 109 -4.12 10.52 9.64
C ARG A 109 -3.62 11.67 8.77
N GLY A 110 -4.37 12.00 7.72
CA GLY A 110 -4.00 13.02 6.75
C GLY A 110 -3.04 12.49 5.68
N VAL A 111 -2.40 13.42 4.97
CA VAL A 111 -1.42 13.10 3.92
C VAL A 111 -0.07 12.75 4.55
N GLY A 112 0.53 11.67 4.08
CA GLY A 112 1.91 11.26 4.35
C GLY A 112 2.71 11.31 3.07
#